data_AF-A0A015JEE2-F1
#
_entry.id   AF-A0A015JEE2-F1
#
_cell.length_a   1.000
_cell.length_b   1.000
_cell.length_c   1.000
_cell.angle_alpha   90.00
_cell.angle_beta   90.00
_cell.angle_gamma   90.00
#
_symmetry.space_group_name_H-M   'P 1'
#
loop_
_entity.id
_entity.type
_entity.pdbx_description
1 polymer ?
#
loop_
_entity_poly.entity_id
_entity_poly.type
_entity_poly.pdbx_seq_one_letter_code
_entity_poly.pdbx_strand_id
1 'polypeptide(L)'
;MVTLIIPGPKQPQDFNSFLYPLIQEMKILQDGILCYDGNKKEYFTLRAHILAWTGDLPVLSKILYLTGHNSYSGCRFCNLRGTLNEMNRHVYYPLQQNIDPIRLPIRTHDEMLTSINQIEHLKGDCRETYIRNCG
;
A
#
# COMPACT_ATOMS: atom_id res chain seq x y z
N MET A 1 -1.65 21.04 -9.29
CA MET A 1 -2.47 19.87 -8.89
C MET A 1 -2.36 18.85 -9.99
N VAL A 2 -1.75 17.69 -9.73
CA VAL A 2 -1.75 16.58 -10.70
C VAL A 2 -3.08 15.86 -10.54
N THR A 3 -3.91 15.90 -11.57
CA THR A 3 -5.24 15.26 -11.55
C THR A 3 -5.18 13.99 -12.39
N LEU A 4 -5.31 12.83 -11.76
CA LEU A 4 -5.52 11.55 -12.46
C LEU A 4 -7.01 11.23 -12.42
N ILE A 5 -7.59 10.94 -13.58
CA ILE A 5 -9.00 10.55 -13.71
C ILE A 5 -9.02 9.08 -14.12
N ILE A 6 -9.56 8.22 -13.24
CA ILE A 6 -9.79 6.82 -13.54
C ILE A 6 -11.25 6.66 -13.97
N PRO A 7 -11.54 6.30 -15.24
CA PRO A 7 -12.91 6.21 -15.74
C PRO A 7 -13.69 5.06 -15.09
N GLY A 8 -14.96 5.31 -14.77
CA GLY A 8 -15.91 4.32 -14.21
C GLY A 8 -16.57 3.44 -15.29
N PRO A 9 -17.37 2.41 -14.91
CA PRO A 9 -18.16 2.33 -13.68
C PRO A 9 -17.64 1.35 -12.61
N LYS A 10 -16.60 0.55 -12.91
CA LYS A 10 -16.05 -0.47 -12.01
C LYS A 10 -14.67 -0.08 -11.51
N GLN A 11 -14.26 -0.68 -10.39
CA GLN A 11 -12.89 -0.55 -9.91
C GLN A 11 -11.89 -1.06 -10.96
N PRO A 12 -10.74 -0.39 -11.15
CA PRO A 12 -9.69 -0.90 -12.01
C PRO A 12 -9.14 -2.22 -11.46
N GLN A 13 -8.83 -3.13 -12.38
CA GLN A 13 -8.22 -4.41 -12.06
C GLN A 13 -6.77 -4.22 -11.59
N ASP A 14 -6.02 -3.38 -12.30
CA ASP A 14 -4.68 -2.95 -11.91
C ASP A 14 -4.71 -1.44 -11.63
N PHE A 15 -4.88 -1.08 -10.36
CA PHE A 15 -4.88 0.31 -9.92
C PHE A 15 -3.51 0.97 -10.14
N ASN A 16 -2.43 0.23 -9.96
CA ASN A 16 -1.07 0.76 -10.03
C ASN A 16 -0.65 1.11 -11.46
N SER A 17 -1.25 0.49 -12.48
CA SER A 17 -1.08 0.91 -13.88
C SER A 17 -1.44 2.39 -14.11
N PHE A 18 -2.45 2.91 -13.40
CA PHE A 18 -2.86 4.32 -13.48
C PHE A 18 -1.93 5.26 -12.70
N LEU A 19 -1.26 4.74 -11.66
CA LEU A 19 -0.28 5.52 -10.89
C LEU A 19 1.08 5.58 -11.56
N TYR A 20 1.38 4.68 -12.49
CA TYR A 20 2.69 4.58 -13.12
C TYR A 20 3.17 5.91 -13.73
N PRO A 21 2.37 6.65 -14.54
CA PRO A 21 2.80 7.94 -15.09
C PRO A 21 3.13 8.97 -14.00
N LEU A 22 2.29 9.06 -12.96
CA LEU A 22 2.52 9.95 -11.82
C LEU A 22 3.83 9.59 -11.10
N ILE A 23 4.10 8.30 -10.87
CA ILE A 23 5.33 7.87 -10.23
C ILE A 23 6.56 8.26 -11.06
N GLN A 24 6.49 8.16 -12.39
CA GLN A 24 7.59 8.58 -13.27
C GLN A 24 7.83 10.10 -13.19
N GLU A 25 6.77 10.92 -13.25
CA GLU A 25 6.88 12.37 -13.09
C GLU A 25 7.46 12.74 -11.72
N MET A 26 7.02 12.07 -10.65
CA MET A 26 7.51 12.33 -9.30
C MET A 26 8.98 11.95 -9.13
N LYS A 27 9.48 10.92 -9.82
CA LYS A 27 10.92 10.59 -9.83
C LYS A 27 11.74 11.70 -10.49
N ILE A 28 11.26 12.24 -11.61
CA ILE A 28 11.92 13.38 -12.28
C ILE A 28 11.93 14.62 -11.37
N LEU A 29 10.80 14.89 -10.70
CA LEU A 29 10.70 16.00 -9.75
C LEU A 29 11.58 15.78 -8.50
N GLN A 30 11.83 14.54 -8.09
CA GLN A 30 12.71 14.24 -6.97
C GLN A 30 14.17 14.62 -7.29
N ASP A 31 14.64 14.34 -8.51
CA ASP A 31 15.98 14.74 -8.98
C ASP A 31 16.07 16.27 -9.16
N GLY A 32 14.97 16.85 -9.63
CA GLY A 32 14.73 18.28 -9.74
C GLY A 32 14.70 18.75 -11.19
N ILE A 33 13.83 19.71 -11.46
CA ILE A 33 13.67 20.30 -12.79
C ILE A 33 13.92 21.80 -12.76
N LEU A 34 14.43 22.35 -13.87
CA LEU A 34 14.53 23.80 -14.03
C LEU A 34 13.12 24.37 -14.23
N CYS A 35 12.70 25.26 -13.34
CA CYS A 35 11.40 25.92 -13.36
C CYS A 35 11.60 27.44 -13.30
N TYR A 36 10.67 28.19 -13.90
CA TYR A 36 10.71 29.65 -13.87
C TYR A 36 9.72 30.18 -12.83
N ASP A 37 10.22 30.98 -11.88
CA ASP A 37 9.41 31.68 -10.89
C ASP A 37 8.90 33.00 -11.48
N GLY A 38 7.59 33.06 -11.77
CA GLY A 38 6.96 34.26 -12.34
C GLY A 38 6.92 35.47 -11.39
N ASN A 39 7.01 35.25 -10.08
CA ASN A 39 7.01 36.32 -9.08
C ASN A 39 8.42 36.93 -8.93
N LYS A 40 9.45 36.08 -8.83
CA LYS A 40 10.84 36.52 -8.71
C LYS A 40 11.53 36.82 -10.05
N LYS A 41 10.92 36.40 -11.16
CA LYS A 41 11.45 36.51 -12.53
C LYS A 41 12.81 35.83 -12.70
N GLU A 42 13.01 34.70 -12.04
CA GLU A 42 14.26 33.93 -12.08
C GLU A 42 14.01 32.43 -12.28
N TYR A 43 15.02 31.71 -12.73
CA TYR A 43 14.98 30.26 -12.79
C TYR A 43 15.45 29.66 -11.47
N PHE A 44 14.77 28.61 -11.03
CA PHE A 44 15.14 27.83 -9.85
C PHE A 44 14.99 26.33 -10.12
N THR A 45 15.63 25.51 -9.31
CA THR A 45 15.44 24.05 -9.36
C THR A 45 14.27 23.67 -8.46
N LEU A 46 13.17 23.23 -9.08
CA LEU A 46 12.01 22.71 -8.36
C LEU A 46 12.26 21.24 -8.02
N ARG A 47 12.18 20.90 -6.72
CA ARG A 47 12.15 19.52 -6.23
C ARG A 47 10.84 19.23 -5.51
N ALA A 48 10.29 18.04 -5.74
CA ALA A 48 9.10 17.57 -5.03
C ALA A 48 9.29 16.13 -4.54
N HIS A 49 8.84 15.86 -3.32
CA HIS A 49 8.93 14.55 -2.67
C HIS A 49 7.55 14.10 -2.20
N ILE A 50 7.24 12.81 -2.38
CA ILE A 50 6.02 12.22 -1.83
C ILE A 50 6.25 11.94 -0.35
N LEU A 51 5.45 12.54 0.52
CA LEU A 51 5.50 12.31 1.96
C LEU A 51 4.58 11.17 2.40
N ALA A 52 3.38 11.10 1.84
CA ALA A 52 2.39 10.10 2.21
C ALA A 52 1.37 9.87 1.08
N TRP A 53 0.78 8.67 1.06
CA TRP A 53 -0.42 8.34 0.31
C TRP A 53 -1.61 8.29 1.26
N THR A 54 -2.74 8.85 0.83
CA THR A 54 -3.99 8.82 1.59
C THR A 54 -5.09 8.19 0.75
N GLY A 55 -6.01 7.52 1.41
CA GLY A 55 -7.11 6.79 0.79
C GLY A 55 -7.88 6.01 1.84
N ASP A 56 -9.04 5.48 1.46
CA ASP A 56 -9.76 4.51 2.27
C ASP A 56 -8.97 3.19 2.35
N LEU A 57 -9.40 2.28 3.24
CA LEU A 57 -8.73 0.99 3.43
C LEU A 57 -8.64 0.18 2.12
N PRO A 58 -9.72 0.02 1.32
CA PRO A 58 -9.66 -0.71 0.06
C PRO A 58 -8.66 -0.15 -0.95
N VAL A 59 -8.60 1.18 -1.14
CA VAL A 59 -7.66 1.81 -2.07
C VAL A 59 -6.23 1.63 -1.58
N LEU A 60 -5.96 1.87 -0.30
CA LEU A 60 -4.61 1.71 0.25
C LEU A 60 -4.14 0.25 0.22
N SER A 61 -5.01 -0.72 0.48
CA SER A 61 -4.66 -2.14 0.31
C SER A 61 -4.26 -2.45 -1.12
N LYS A 62 -4.94 -1.91 -2.14
CA LYS A 62 -4.55 -2.12 -3.54
C LYS A 62 -3.22 -1.46 -3.90
N ILE A 63 -3.00 -0.21 -3.47
CA ILE A 63 -1.76 0.52 -3.74
C ILE A 63 -0.57 -0.24 -3.15
N LEU A 64 -0.72 -0.75 -1.93
CA LEU A 64 0.31 -1.47 -1.18
C LEU A 64 0.37 -2.97 -1.48
N TYR A 65 -0.43 -3.48 -2.42
CA TYR A 65 -0.59 -4.92 -2.70
C TYR A 65 -0.92 -5.78 -1.46
N LEU A 66 -1.62 -5.21 -0.48
CA LEU A 66 -2.08 -5.91 0.70
C LEU A 66 -3.38 -6.66 0.42
N THR A 67 -3.59 -7.73 1.18
CA THR A 67 -4.85 -8.44 1.21
C THR A 67 -5.99 -7.55 1.73
N GLY A 68 -7.20 -7.80 1.23
CA GLY A 68 -8.37 -6.96 1.53
C GLY A 68 -8.90 -7.11 2.96
N HIS A 69 -10.01 -6.43 3.24
CA HIS A 69 -10.61 -6.32 4.59
C HIS A 69 -11.01 -7.64 5.28
N ASN A 70 -11.05 -8.77 4.56
CA ASN A 70 -11.38 -10.10 5.10
C ASN A 70 -10.14 -11.02 5.17
N SER A 71 -8.95 -10.45 5.32
CA SER A 71 -7.71 -11.20 5.40
C SER A 71 -7.29 -11.50 6.84
N TYR A 72 -6.41 -12.49 6.99
CA TYR A 72 -5.77 -12.79 8.27
C TYR A 72 -4.71 -11.75 8.66
N SER A 73 -4.25 -10.91 7.73
CA SER A 73 -3.24 -9.86 7.93
C SER A 73 -3.73 -8.55 7.32
N GLY A 74 -4.80 -7.99 7.91
CA GLY A 74 -5.54 -6.85 7.35
C GLY A 74 -5.01 -5.49 7.79
N CYS A 75 -4.23 -5.43 8.88
CA CYS A 75 -3.59 -4.19 9.29
C CYS A 75 -2.36 -3.92 8.41
N ARG A 76 -2.23 -2.67 7.91
CA ARG A 76 -1.03 -2.24 7.17
C ARG A 76 0.17 -1.92 8.05
N PHE A 77 -0.07 -1.69 9.35
CA PHE A 77 0.93 -1.19 10.30
C PHE A 77 1.44 -2.24 11.29
N CYS A 78 0.70 -3.33 11.50
CA CYS A 78 1.08 -4.36 12.46
C CYS A 78 0.78 -5.76 11.91
N ASN A 79 1.47 -6.75 12.47
CA ASN A 79 1.34 -8.16 12.13
C ASN A 79 0.29 -8.87 13.01
N LEU A 80 -0.72 -8.14 13.49
CA LEU A 80 -1.83 -8.73 14.24
C LEU A 80 -2.58 -9.70 13.33
N ARG A 81 -2.78 -10.93 13.80
CA ARG A 81 -3.42 -11.97 13.00
C ARG A 81 -4.91 -12.04 13.29
N GLY A 82 -5.72 -11.98 12.25
CA GLY A 82 -7.16 -12.17 12.33
C GLY A 82 -7.53 -13.63 12.63
N THR A 83 -8.74 -13.84 13.16
CA THR A 83 -9.33 -15.16 13.41
C THR A 83 -10.55 -15.34 12.51
N LEU A 84 -10.66 -16.49 11.85
CA LEU A 84 -11.82 -16.82 11.03
C LEU A 84 -12.99 -17.22 11.92
N ASN A 85 -14.13 -16.56 11.76
CA ASN A 85 -15.41 -17.10 12.20
C ASN A 85 -15.92 -18.06 11.11
N GLU A 86 -15.92 -19.36 11.39
CA GLU A 86 -16.31 -20.39 10.42
C GLU A 86 -17.78 -20.28 9.99
N MET A 87 -18.67 -19.87 10.91
CA MET A 87 -20.10 -19.72 10.60
C MET A 87 -20.36 -18.58 9.62
N ASN A 88 -19.73 -17.43 9.85
CA ASN A 88 -19.96 -16.21 9.07
C ASN A 88 -18.97 -16.02 7.91
N ARG A 89 -17.96 -16.90 7.81
CA ARG A 89 -16.82 -16.80 6.86
C ARG A 89 -16.18 -15.41 6.84
N HIS A 90 -16.04 -14.82 8.02
CA HIS A 90 -15.51 -13.48 8.23
C HIS A 90 -14.31 -13.52 9.19
N VAL A 91 -13.23 -12.84 8.83
CA VAL A 91 -12.04 -12.69 9.64
C VAL A 91 -12.18 -11.46 10.52
N TYR A 92 -12.02 -11.62 11.83
CA TYR A 92 -12.10 -10.55 12.82
C TYR A 92 -10.87 -10.54 13.72
N TYR A 93 -10.66 -9.45 14.45
CA TYR A 93 -9.48 -9.24 15.29
C TYR A 93 -9.92 -9.17 16.76
N PRO A 94 -9.97 -10.29 17.49
CA PRO A 94 -10.42 -10.31 18.87
C PRO A 94 -9.46 -9.54 19.79
N LEU A 95 -10.02 -8.85 20.78
CA LEU A 95 -9.25 -8.16 21.82
C LEU A 95 -8.53 -9.12 22.78
N GLN A 96 -8.95 -10.39 22.84
CA GLN A 96 -8.48 -11.38 23.81
C GLN A 96 -7.14 -12.05 23.42
N GLN A 97 -6.41 -11.54 22.44
CA GLN A 97 -5.21 -12.21 21.92
C GLN A 97 -3.98 -12.20 22.87
N ASN A 98 -4.13 -11.83 24.15
CA ASN A 98 -3.01 -11.59 25.08
C ASN A 98 -1.96 -10.62 24.51
N ILE A 99 -2.40 -9.67 23.68
CA ILE A 99 -1.55 -8.63 23.09
C ILE A 99 -1.83 -7.33 23.81
N ASP A 100 -0.76 -6.69 24.29
CA ASP A 100 -0.84 -5.36 24.89
C ASP A 100 -1.22 -4.34 23.80
N PRO A 101 -2.36 -3.62 23.93
CA PRO A 101 -2.78 -2.61 22.96
C PRO A 101 -1.76 -1.49 22.73
N ILE A 102 -0.87 -1.25 23.69
CA ILE A 102 0.19 -0.23 23.61
C ILE A 102 1.43 -0.79 22.90
N ARG A 103 1.62 -2.13 22.89
CA ARG A 103 2.79 -2.83 22.35
C ARG A 103 2.38 -3.85 21.29
N LEU A 104 1.73 -3.36 20.24
CA LEU A 104 1.38 -4.17 19.08
C LEU A 104 2.64 -4.66 18.36
N PRO A 105 2.59 -5.83 17.69
CA PRO A 105 3.66 -6.30 16.82
C PRO A 105 3.72 -5.43 15.55
N ILE A 106 4.35 -4.27 15.62
CA ILE A 106 4.45 -3.32 14.50
C ILE A 106 5.24 -3.95 13.35
N ARG A 107 4.69 -3.83 12.14
CA ARG A 107 5.31 -4.30 10.92
C ARG A 107 6.48 -3.40 10.57
N THR A 108 7.63 -3.99 10.29
CA THR A 108 8.82 -3.25 9.85
C THR A 108 8.91 -3.17 8.32
N HIS A 109 9.71 -2.23 7.81
CA HIS A 109 9.97 -2.12 6.39
C HIS A 109 10.65 -3.39 5.84
N ASP A 110 11.61 -3.94 6.58
CA ASP A 110 12.36 -5.13 6.17
C ASP A 110 11.48 -6.39 6.11
N GLU A 111 10.53 -6.54 7.04
CA GLU A 111 9.53 -7.61 7.00
C GLU A 111 8.64 -7.51 5.75
N MET A 112 8.24 -6.29 5.38
CA MET A 112 7.46 -6.05 4.17
C MET A 112 8.26 -6.42 2.91
N LEU A 113 9.52 -5.96 2.80
CA LEU A 113 10.39 -6.32 1.69
C LEU A 113 10.62 -7.83 1.59
N THR A 114 10.87 -8.49 2.73
CA THR A 114 11.04 -9.94 2.78
C THR A 114 9.79 -10.66 2.27
N SER A 115 8.61 -10.18 2.65
CA SER A 115 7.34 -10.77 2.22
C SER A 115 7.09 -10.58 0.72
N ILE A 116 7.42 -9.41 0.17
CA ILE A 116 7.35 -9.13 -1.27
C ILE A 116 8.27 -10.09 -2.04
N ASN A 117 9.54 -10.19 -1.64
CA ASN A 117 10.51 -11.09 -2.26
C ASN A 117 10.02 -12.56 -2.23
N GLN A 118 9.45 -13.01 -1.12
CA GLN A 118 8.88 -14.36 -1.03
C GLN A 118 7.70 -14.56 -2.00
N ILE A 119 6.78 -13.59 -2.11
CA ILE A 119 5.64 -13.66 -3.03
C ILE A 119 6.08 -13.71 -4.50
N GLU A 120 7.17 -13.04 -4.85
CA GLU A 120 7.74 -13.04 -6.20
C GLU A 120 8.39 -14.38 -6.56
N HIS A 121 9.02 -15.05 -5.60
CA HIS A 121 9.66 -16.35 -5.82
C HIS A 121 8.70 -17.54 -5.79
N LEU A 122 7.65 -17.46 -4.97
CA LEU A 122 6.66 -18.54 -4.85
C LEU A 122 5.75 -18.60 -6.10
N LYS A 123 5.27 -19.80 -6.44
CA LYS A 123 4.33 -20.03 -7.54
C LYS A 123 3.19 -20.97 -7.11
N GLY A 124 2.08 -20.91 -7.84
CA GLY A 124 0.90 -21.76 -7.60
C GLY A 124 0.38 -21.70 -6.16
N ASP A 125 -0.06 -22.83 -5.63
CA ASP A 125 -0.70 -22.96 -4.32
C ASP A 125 0.17 -22.47 -3.16
N CYS A 126 1.50 -22.61 -3.27
CA CYS A 126 2.42 -22.12 -2.24
C CYS A 126 2.37 -20.58 -2.13
N ARG A 127 2.27 -19.89 -3.27
CA ARG A 127 2.13 -18.43 -3.31
C ARG A 127 0.80 -17.98 -2.73
N GLU A 128 -0.29 -18.64 -3.11
CA GLU A 128 -1.64 -18.30 -2.61
C GLU A 128 -1.74 -18.51 -1.10
N THR A 129 -1.17 -19.62 -0.60
CA THR A 129 -1.12 -19.92 0.84
C THR A 129 -0.30 -18.89 1.59
N TYR A 130 0.84 -18.45 1.04
CA TYR A 130 1.65 -17.41 1.65
C TYR A 130 0.93 -16.06 1.71
N ILE A 131 0.34 -15.62 0.59
CA ILE A 131 -0.45 -14.37 0.53
C ILE A 131 -1.59 -14.42 1.54
N ARG A 132 -2.30 -15.54 1.65
CA ARG A 132 -3.40 -15.67 2.62
C ARG A 132 -2.94 -15.52 4.07
N ASN A 133 -1.74 -15.98 4.38
CA ASN A 133 -1.21 -16.01 5.74
C ASN A 133 -0.45 -14.74 6.15
N CYS A 134 0.18 -14.06 5.18
CA CYS A 134 1.16 -13.00 5.42
C CYS A 134 0.90 -11.71 4.62
N GLY A 135 0.11 -11.77 3.54
CA GLY A 135 -0.13 -10.65 2.62
C GLY A 135 -1.13 -9.64 3.13
#